data_AF-A0A385MZA4-F1
#
_entry.id   AF-A0A385MZA4-F1
#
_cell.length_a   1.000
_cell.length_b   1.000
_cell.length_c   1.000
_cell.angle_alpha   90.00
_cell.angle_beta   90.00
_cell.angle_gamma   90.00
#
_symmetry.space_group_name_H-M   'P 1'
#
loop_
_entity.id
_entity.type
_entity.pdbx_description
1 polymer ?
#
loop_
_entity_poly.entity_id
_entity_poly.type
_entity_poly.pdbx_seq_one_letter_code
_entity_poly.pdbx_strand_id
1 'polypeptide(L)'
;MGIRFVPAILPAVLLSFGVSAADGEGKFAAKGAGRKSCEAFNQAYQAKNNEYYLYGGWIEGYVSAFNSFQKETYDITPWQTTELMMFFISKHCEKQPETRILTAVNTMLSSFAATRLTKESDLVEVNLKNSKSYFYAETLLAVREALHGQGYDVDVGETNFDEKLVKAILSYQKSKGLTQSGFPDQQTLVNLLLIPSHNTSAQ
;
A
#
# COMPACT_ATOMS: atom_id res chain seq x y z
N MET A 1 30.28 23.92 -62.13
CA MET A 1 30.76 24.04 -60.74
C MET A 1 29.61 24.56 -59.91
N GLY A 2 28.89 23.68 -59.20
CA GLY A 2 27.69 24.04 -58.43
C GLY A 2 27.83 23.50 -57.00
N ILE A 3 27.98 24.40 -56.03
CA ILE A 3 28.11 24.07 -54.61
C ILE A 3 26.70 23.83 -54.07
N ARG A 4 26.37 22.58 -53.74
CA ARG A 4 25.15 22.22 -53.01
C ARG A 4 25.40 22.42 -51.51
N PHE A 5 24.70 23.40 -50.91
CA PHE A 5 24.59 23.54 -49.47
C PHE A 5 23.64 22.47 -48.91
N VAL A 6 24.16 21.59 -48.05
CA VAL A 6 23.36 20.65 -47.24
C VAL A 6 23.18 21.29 -45.86
N PRO A 7 21.95 21.58 -45.39
CA PRO A 7 21.75 22.12 -44.06
C PRO A 7 22.02 21.01 -43.03
N ALA A 8 22.99 21.22 -42.15
CA ALA A 8 23.25 20.35 -41.02
C ALA A 8 22.10 20.51 -39.99
N ILE A 9 21.20 19.53 -39.96
CA ILE A 9 20.16 19.43 -38.93
C ILE A 9 20.85 18.95 -37.65
N LEU A 10 21.08 19.87 -36.71
CA LEU A 10 21.60 19.56 -35.37
C LEU A 10 20.49 18.82 -34.59
N PRO A 11 20.70 17.58 -34.11
CA PRO A 11 19.71 16.92 -33.28
C PRO A 11 19.67 17.62 -31.93
N ALA A 12 18.54 18.26 -31.61
CA ALA A 12 18.29 18.81 -30.28
C ALA A 12 18.18 17.65 -29.28
N VAL A 13 19.27 17.38 -28.56
CA VAL A 13 19.29 16.44 -27.44
C VAL A 13 18.49 17.06 -26.29
N LEU A 14 17.23 16.66 -26.16
CA LEU A 14 16.40 16.97 -24.99
C LEU A 14 16.96 16.21 -23.79
N LEU A 15 17.85 16.85 -23.03
CA LEU A 15 18.27 16.35 -21.73
C LEU A 15 17.07 16.38 -20.79
N SER A 16 16.50 15.21 -20.51
CA SER A 16 15.47 15.05 -19.47
C SER A 16 16.11 15.28 -18.11
N PHE A 17 16.09 16.53 -17.63
CA PHE A 17 16.39 16.82 -16.24
C PHE A 17 15.29 16.19 -15.38
N GLY A 18 15.65 15.20 -14.56
CA GLY A 18 14.72 14.68 -13.55
C GLY A 18 14.37 15.81 -12.60
N VAL A 19 13.10 16.22 -12.56
CA VAL A 19 12.60 17.11 -11.52
C VAL A 19 12.66 16.35 -10.20
N SER A 20 13.48 16.82 -9.26
CA SER A 20 13.48 16.31 -7.89
C SER A 20 12.37 17.01 -7.11
N ALA A 21 11.52 16.24 -6.42
CA ALA A 21 10.47 16.78 -5.55
C ALA A 21 11.01 17.34 -4.22
N ALA A 22 12.26 17.01 -3.88
CA ALA A 22 12.98 17.49 -2.72
C ALA A 22 14.05 18.53 -3.12
N ASP A 23 14.76 19.12 -2.16
CA ASP A 23 15.91 19.97 -2.48
C ASP A 23 17.02 19.20 -3.22
N GLY A 24 18.08 19.91 -3.63
CA GLY A 24 19.18 19.32 -4.40
C GLY A 24 19.94 18.17 -3.68
N GLU A 25 19.73 18.01 -2.38
CA GLU A 25 20.30 16.93 -1.56
C GLU A 25 19.26 15.86 -1.20
N GLY A 26 18.04 15.95 -1.75
CA GLY A 26 16.96 15.03 -1.42
C GLY A 26 16.30 15.31 -0.07
N LYS A 27 16.58 16.45 0.58
CA LYS A 27 15.97 16.82 1.86
C LYS A 27 14.65 17.55 1.62
N PHE A 28 13.73 17.36 2.55
CA PHE A 28 12.45 18.04 2.56
C PHE A 28 12.00 18.32 3.98
N ALA A 29 11.20 19.37 4.16
CA ALA A 29 10.69 19.76 5.46
C ALA A 29 9.34 19.07 5.75
N ALA A 30 9.32 18.15 6.72
CA ALA A 30 8.07 17.62 7.27
C ALA A 30 7.19 18.76 7.80
N LYS A 31 5.89 18.70 7.52
CA LYS A 31 4.90 19.66 8.06
C LYS A 31 3.94 18.95 9.01
N GLY A 32 3.33 19.71 9.92
CA GLY A 32 2.28 19.21 10.81
C GLY A 32 2.69 18.00 11.65
N ALA A 33 1.82 16.99 11.66
CA ALA A 33 1.94 15.78 12.50
C ALA A 33 3.24 14.99 12.25
N GLY A 34 3.78 15.02 11.03
CA GLY A 34 5.03 14.33 10.69
C GLY A 34 6.25 14.79 11.48
N ARG A 35 6.20 15.99 12.09
CA ARG A 35 7.26 16.49 12.98
C ARG A 35 7.13 16.01 14.42
N LYS A 36 6.00 15.44 14.82
CA LYS A 36 5.78 14.97 16.20
C LYS A 36 6.58 13.69 16.47
N SER A 37 6.82 13.38 17.75
CA SER A 37 7.47 12.14 18.17
C SER A 37 6.49 10.97 18.13
N CYS A 38 7.05 9.77 18.04
CA CYS A 38 6.33 8.51 18.16
C CYS A 38 5.63 8.37 19.52
N GLU A 39 6.22 8.88 20.60
CA GLU A 39 5.59 8.94 21.90
C GLU A 39 4.29 9.77 21.88
N ALA A 40 4.33 10.98 21.33
CA ALA A 40 3.16 11.85 21.27
C ALA A 40 2.04 11.24 20.41
N PHE A 41 2.38 10.57 19.32
CA PHE A 41 1.42 9.80 18.54
C PHE A 41 0.81 8.66 19.33
N ASN A 42 1.61 7.87 20.05
CA ASN A 42 1.09 6.75 20.84
C ASN A 42 0.15 7.24 21.95
N GLN A 43 0.46 8.37 22.60
CA GLN A 43 -0.45 9.00 23.57
C GLN A 43 -1.79 9.37 22.91
N ALA A 44 -1.77 10.01 21.73
CA ALA A 44 -2.99 10.33 20.98
C ALA A 44 -3.75 9.08 20.51
N TYR A 45 -3.01 8.06 20.06
CA TYR A 45 -3.55 6.78 19.58
C TYR A 45 -4.33 6.04 20.67
N GLN A 46 -3.82 6.02 21.90
CA GLN A 46 -4.51 5.43 23.04
C GLN A 46 -5.67 6.30 23.53
N ALA A 47 -5.50 7.62 23.53
CA ALA A 47 -6.52 8.55 23.99
C ALA A 47 -7.73 8.68 23.03
N LYS A 48 -7.56 8.33 21.75
CA LYS A 48 -8.59 8.48 20.68
C LYS A 48 -9.23 9.88 20.66
N ASN A 49 -8.43 10.90 20.95
CA ASN A 49 -8.85 12.31 21.02
C ASN A 49 -8.72 13.01 19.65
N ASN A 50 -8.87 14.33 19.60
CA ASN A 50 -8.76 15.08 18.35
C ASN A 50 -7.41 14.92 17.63
N GLU A 51 -6.31 14.71 18.37
CA GLU A 51 -5.00 14.46 17.78
C GLU A 51 -4.96 13.12 17.03
N TYR A 52 -5.70 12.09 17.50
CA TYR A 52 -5.83 10.81 16.78
C TYR A 52 -6.32 11.04 15.34
N TYR A 53 -7.41 11.78 15.18
CA TYR A 53 -7.96 12.08 13.86
C TYR A 53 -7.05 13.00 13.03
N LEU A 54 -6.34 13.93 13.68
CA LEU A 54 -5.33 14.77 13.02
C LEU A 54 -4.19 13.92 12.45
N TYR A 55 -3.69 12.95 13.20
CA TYR A 55 -2.69 12.01 12.69
C TYR A 55 -3.24 11.18 11.54
N GLY A 56 -4.46 10.65 11.66
CA GLY A 56 -5.11 9.88 10.59
C GLY A 56 -5.19 10.69 9.29
N GLY A 57 -5.74 11.90 9.33
CA GLY A 57 -5.83 12.77 8.16
C GLY A 57 -4.47 13.19 7.60
N TRP A 58 -3.47 13.41 8.47
CA TRP A 58 -2.11 13.69 8.02
C TRP A 58 -1.47 12.49 7.31
N ILE A 59 -1.69 11.26 7.81
CA ILE A 59 -1.18 10.02 7.20
C ILE A 59 -1.80 9.84 5.81
N GLU A 60 -3.13 9.93 5.68
CA GLU A 60 -3.84 9.84 4.39
C GLU A 60 -3.36 10.89 3.36
N GLY A 61 -3.16 12.14 3.82
CA GLY A 61 -2.61 13.19 2.98
C GLY A 61 -1.16 12.90 2.54
N TYR A 62 -0.35 12.34 3.44
CA TYR A 62 1.04 11.97 3.12
C TYR A 62 1.09 10.79 2.15
N VAL A 63 0.23 9.78 2.33
CA VAL A 63 0.05 8.65 1.40
C VAL A 63 -0.34 9.15 0.01
N SER A 64 -1.31 10.07 -0.07
CA SER A 64 -1.72 10.67 -1.35
C SER A 64 -0.56 11.38 -2.06
N ALA A 65 0.25 12.13 -1.31
CA ALA A 65 1.45 12.76 -1.86
C ALA A 65 2.49 11.71 -2.29
N PHE A 66 2.70 10.66 -1.50
CA PHE A 66 3.59 9.56 -1.83
C PHE A 66 3.18 8.91 -3.17
N ASN A 67 1.89 8.59 -3.36
CA ASN A 67 1.38 8.05 -4.61
C ASN A 67 1.63 8.99 -5.81
N SER A 68 1.46 10.29 -5.62
CA SER A 68 1.63 11.29 -6.69
C SER A 68 3.08 11.47 -7.15
N PHE A 69 4.05 11.39 -6.21
CA PHE A 69 5.45 11.72 -6.48
C PHE A 69 6.36 10.50 -6.60
N GLN A 70 5.96 9.34 -6.06
CA GLN A 70 6.75 8.13 -6.15
C GLN A 70 6.61 7.51 -7.55
N LYS A 71 7.75 7.15 -8.14
CA LYS A 71 7.76 6.44 -9.43
C LYS A 71 7.01 5.11 -9.34
N GLU A 72 6.32 4.76 -10.42
CA GLU A 72 5.62 3.47 -10.56
C GLU A 72 4.74 3.15 -9.36
N THR A 73 3.98 4.14 -8.89
CA THR A 73 3.07 4.00 -7.76
C THR A 73 1.76 4.68 -8.12
N TYR A 74 0.72 3.89 -8.31
CA TYR A 74 -0.65 4.35 -8.36
C TYR A 74 -1.23 4.42 -6.95
N ASP A 75 -1.07 3.33 -6.19
CA ASP A 75 -1.49 3.26 -4.80
C ASP A 75 -0.54 2.39 -3.96
N ILE A 76 0.14 2.99 -2.99
CA ILE A 76 1.02 2.32 -2.02
C ILE A 76 0.27 1.55 -0.94
N THR A 77 -1.01 1.89 -0.70
CA THR A 77 -1.86 1.30 0.33
C THR A 77 -3.21 0.86 -0.25
N PRO A 78 -3.23 -0.02 -1.26
CA PRO A 78 -4.43 -0.29 -2.07
C PRO A 78 -5.57 -1.00 -1.33
N TRP A 79 -5.34 -1.47 -0.11
CA TRP A 79 -6.36 -2.16 0.68
C TRP A 79 -6.29 -1.87 2.17
N GLN A 80 -5.24 -1.20 2.63
CA GLN A 80 -5.04 -0.88 4.05
C GLN A 80 -5.97 0.27 4.45
N THR A 81 -6.67 0.12 5.58
CA THR A 81 -7.42 1.26 6.14
C THR A 81 -6.50 2.18 6.95
N THR A 82 -6.97 3.40 7.19
CA THR A 82 -6.30 4.36 8.09
C THR A 82 -6.03 3.74 9.46
N GLU A 83 -6.98 3.00 10.03
CA GLU A 83 -6.83 2.35 11.33
C GLU A 83 -5.72 1.30 11.33
N LEU A 84 -5.63 0.49 10.27
CA LEU A 84 -4.57 -0.50 10.12
C LEU A 84 -3.19 0.19 10.01
N MET A 85 -3.10 1.24 9.21
CA MET A 85 -1.87 2.03 9.09
C MET A 85 -1.46 2.63 10.44
N MET A 86 -2.39 3.25 11.15
CA MET A 86 -2.14 3.83 12.47
C MET A 86 -1.74 2.76 13.50
N PHE A 87 -2.32 1.56 13.42
CA PHE A 87 -1.92 0.42 14.25
C PHE A 87 -0.46 0.02 13.99
N PHE A 88 -0.05 -0.15 12.73
CA PHE A 88 1.34 -0.49 12.40
C PHE A 88 2.33 0.60 12.83
N ILE A 89 1.97 1.87 12.63
CA ILE A 89 2.78 3.00 13.11
C ILE A 89 2.89 2.96 14.64
N SER A 90 1.79 2.66 15.35
CA SER A 90 1.82 2.53 16.82
C SER A 90 2.77 1.42 17.27
N LYS A 91 2.75 0.27 16.60
CA LYS A 91 3.68 -0.84 16.87
C LYS A 91 5.14 -0.51 16.59
N HIS A 92 5.42 0.30 15.59
CA HIS A 92 6.76 0.85 15.39
C HIS A 92 7.14 1.80 16.53
N CYS A 93 6.25 2.72 16.87
CA CYS A 93 6.46 3.76 17.88
C CYS A 93 6.62 3.22 19.31
N GLU A 94 6.00 2.08 19.65
CA GLU A 94 6.22 1.37 20.92
C GLU A 94 7.70 1.03 21.13
N LYS A 95 8.45 0.77 20.04
CA LYS A 95 9.88 0.39 20.08
C LYS A 95 10.82 1.57 19.94
N GLN A 96 10.35 2.69 19.39
CA GLN A 96 11.17 3.84 19.02
C GLN A 96 10.46 5.17 19.37
N PRO A 97 10.26 5.48 20.66
CA PRO A 97 9.41 6.60 21.09
C PRO A 97 9.91 7.98 20.65
N GLU A 98 11.24 8.16 20.54
CA GLU A 98 11.88 9.43 20.15
C GLU A 98 11.84 9.69 18.65
N THR A 99 11.59 8.66 17.83
CA THR A 99 11.58 8.77 16.38
C THR A 99 10.44 9.67 15.90
N ARG A 100 10.67 10.42 14.82
CA ARG A 100 9.64 11.28 14.23
C ARG A 100 8.59 10.45 13.50
N ILE A 101 7.34 10.92 13.50
CA ILE A 101 6.24 10.21 12.83
C ILE A 101 6.47 10.02 11.34
N LEU A 102 7.06 11.01 10.67
CA LEU A 102 7.43 10.87 9.26
C LEU A 102 8.31 9.62 9.01
N THR A 103 9.27 9.35 9.88
CA THR A 103 10.17 8.18 9.74
C THR A 103 9.41 6.88 9.97
N ALA A 104 8.53 6.82 10.96
CA ALA A 104 7.70 5.65 11.22
C ALA A 104 6.76 5.34 10.04
N VAL A 105 6.14 6.37 9.46
CA VAL A 105 5.27 6.26 8.29
C VAL A 105 6.07 5.80 7.07
N ASN A 106 7.23 6.37 6.79
CA ASN A 106 8.08 5.91 5.70
C ASN A 106 8.55 4.46 5.87
N THR A 107 8.79 4.02 7.12
CA THR A 107 9.10 2.62 7.42
C THR A 107 7.92 1.71 7.08
N MET A 108 6.70 2.11 7.46
CA MET A 108 5.48 1.40 7.11
C MET A 108 5.28 1.34 5.58
N LEU A 109 5.36 2.47 4.88
CA LEU A 109 5.20 2.51 3.41
C LEU A 109 6.24 1.64 2.70
N SER A 110 7.48 1.62 3.19
CA SER A 110 8.52 0.74 2.66
C SER A 110 8.14 -0.75 2.79
N SER A 111 7.43 -1.12 3.86
CA SER A 111 6.93 -2.49 4.04
C SER A 111 5.79 -2.88 3.10
N PHE A 112 5.07 -1.89 2.55
CA PHE A 112 3.98 -2.11 1.59
C PHE A 112 4.42 -1.99 0.13
N ALA A 113 5.65 -1.52 -0.11
CA ALA A 113 6.14 -1.23 -1.45
C ALA A 113 6.06 -2.44 -2.41
N ALA A 114 6.22 -3.67 -1.92
CA ALA A 114 6.14 -4.88 -2.73
C ALA A 114 4.70 -5.21 -3.18
N THR A 115 3.69 -4.74 -2.46
CA THR A 115 2.26 -5.01 -2.73
C THR A 115 1.53 -3.78 -3.26
N ARG A 116 2.25 -2.75 -3.69
CA ARG A 116 1.66 -1.52 -4.25
C ARG A 116 1.04 -1.78 -5.62
N LEU A 117 0.04 -0.98 -5.96
CA LEU A 117 -0.40 -0.85 -7.35
C LEU A 117 0.52 0.11 -8.08
N THR A 118 1.01 -0.31 -9.24
CA THR A 118 1.89 0.52 -10.10
C THR A 118 1.13 1.21 -11.23
N LYS A 119 -0.13 0.81 -11.44
CA LYS A 119 -1.05 1.32 -12.45
C LYS A 119 -2.46 1.40 -11.86
N GLU A 120 -3.29 2.21 -12.49
CA GLU A 120 -4.71 2.29 -12.18
C GLU A 120 -5.39 0.94 -12.32
N SER A 121 -6.38 0.70 -11.46
CA SER A 121 -7.13 -0.54 -11.32
C SER A 121 -8.60 -0.21 -11.08
N ASP A 122 -9.50 -0.98 -11.70
CA ASP A 122 -10.94 -0.82 -11.50
C ASP A 122 -11.37 -1.21 -10.09
N LEU A 123 -12.35 -0.50 -9.54
CA LEU A 123 -12.98 -0.87 -8.27
C LEU A 123 -14.09 -1.90 -8.50
N VAL A 124 -13.97 -3.04 -7.81
CA VAL A 124 -14.96 -4.11 -7.77
C VAL A 124 -15.76 -3.98 -6.47
N GLU A 125 -17.08 -3.90 -6.60
CA GLU A 125 -17.99 -3.99 -5.46
C GLU A 125 -17.99 -5.43 -4.94
N VAL A 126 -17.63 -5.59 -3.67
CA VAL A 126 -17.67 -6.87 -2.97
C VAL A 126 -18.82 -6.82 -1.98
N ASN A 127 -19.82 -7.68 -2.21
CA ASN A 127 -21.00 -7.80 -1.38
C ASN A 127 -21.17 -9.25 -0.91
N LEU A 128 -21.18 -9.45 0.41
CA LEU A 128 -21.42 -10.74 1.02
C LEU A 128 -22.25 -10.57 2.30
N LYS A 129 -23.45 -11.13 2.31
CA LYS A 129 -24.41 -11.03 3.43
C LYS A 129 -24.71 -9.56 3.77
N ASN A 130 -24.20 -9.09 4.91
CA ASN A 130 -24.40 -7.73 5.42
C ASN A 130 -23.15 -6.85 5.27
N SER A 131 -22.13 -7.35 4.57
CA SER A 131 -20.86 -6.65 4.36
C SER A 131 -20.76 -6.20 2.91
N LYS A 132 -20.54 -4.90 2.72
CA LYS A 132 -20.29 -4.26 1.42
C LYS A 132 -19.02 -3.42 1.50
N SER A 133 -18.14 -3.59 0.52
CA SER A 133 -16.95 -2.75 0.35
C SER A 133 -16.52 -2.70 -1.11
N TYR A 134 -15.48 -1.93 -1.41
CA TYR A 134 -14.89 -1.83 -2.74
C TYR A 134 -13.41 -2.19 -2.64
N PHE A 135 -12.95 -3.00 -3.58
CA PHE A 135 -11.54 -3.38 -3.69
C PHE A 135 -11.09 -3.16 -5.12
N TYR A 136 -9.82 -2.80 -5.30
CA TYR A 136 -9.20 -2.87 -6.61
C TYR A 136 -9.25 -4.30 -7.17
N ALA A 137 -9.52 -4.43 -8.46
CA ALA A 137 -9.52 -5.69 -9.20
C ALA A 137 -8.18 -6.44 -8.99
N GLU A 138 -7.08 -5.71 -9.04
CA GLU A 138 -5.72 -6.20 -8.82
C GLU A 138 -5.50 -6.70 -7.38
N THR A 139 -6.18 -6.11 -6.39
CA THR A 139 -6.16 -6.65 -5.02
C THR A 139 -6.86 -8.00 -4.96
N LEU A 140 -8.00 -8.17 -5.64
CA LEU A 140 -8.71 -9.46 -5.68
C LEU A 140 -7.90 -10.52 -6.44
N LEU A 141 -7.20 -10.13 -7.50
CA LEU A 141 -6.25 -11.00 -8.20
C LEU A 141 -5.11 -11.45 -7.27
N ALA A 142 -4.48 -10.53 -6.55
CA ALA A 142 -3.40 -10.86 -5.61
C ALA A 142 -3.87 -11.82 -4.49
N VAL A 143 -5.11 -11.64 -4.00
CA VAL A 143 -5.72 -12.57 -3.04
C VAL A 143 -5.85 -13.97 -3.65
N ARG A 144 -6.34 -14.10 -4.89
CA ARG A 144 -6.44 -15.39 -5.58
C ARG A 144 -5.08 -16.04 -5.77
N GLU A 145 -4.09 -15.29 -6.25
CA GLU A 145 -2.74 -15.82 -6.45
C GLU A 145 -2.11 -16.31 -5.14
N ALA A 146 -2.26 -15.54 -4.06
CA ALA A 146 -1.76 -15.92 -2.74
C ALA A 146 -2.48 -17.15 -2.15
N LEU A 147 -3.79 -17.31 -2.40
CA LEU A 147 -4.55 -18.49 -2.04
C LEU A 147 -4.15 -19.71 -2.88
N HIS A 148 -4.02 -19.53 -4.20
CA HIS A 148 -3.59 -20.58 -5.11
C HIS A 148 -2.19 -21.10 -4.76
N GLY A 149 -1.24 -20.21 -4.48
CA GLY A 149 0.11 -20.56 -4.04
C GLY A 149 0.18 -21.31 -2.70
N GLN A 150 -0.92 -21.29 -1.93
CA GLN A 150 -1.09 -22.08 -0.70
C GLN A 150 -1.96 -23.33 -0.89
N GLY A 151 -2.34 -23.67 -2.13
CA GLY A 151 -3.07 -24.89 -2.48
C GLY A 151 -4.59 -24.78 -2.35
N TYR A 152 -5.15 -23.57 -2.20
CA TYR A 152 -6.59 -23.38 -2.22
C TYR A 152 -7.13 -23.37 -3.66
N ASP A 153 -8.31 -23.95 -3.85
CA ASP A 153 -8.99 -23.99 -5.14
C ASP A 153 -9.65 -22.65 -5.46
N VAL A 154 -9.06 -21.91 -6.40
CA VAL A 154 -9.52 -20.62 -6.92
C VAL A 154 -9.25 -20.56 -8.42
N ASP A 155 -10.04 -19.76 -9.13
CA ASP A 155 -9.76 -19.45 -10.54
C ASP A 155 -8.72 -18.32 -10.59
N VAL A 156 -7.53 -18.62 -11.10
CA VAL A 156 -6.40 -17.68 -11.22
C VAL A 156 -6.62 -16.76 -12.43
N GLY A 157 -6.22 -15.50 -12.31
CA GLY A 157 -6.36 -14.50 -13.39
C GLY A 157 -7.71 -13.77 -13.39
N GLU A 158 -8.68 -14.24 -12.63
CA GLU A 158 -9.99 -13.60 -12.49
C GLU A 158 -9.96 -12.49 -11.43
N THR A 159 -10.66 -11.39 -11.67
CA THR A 159 -10.74 -10.23 -10.75
C THR A 159 -12.11 -10.07 -10.10
N ASN A 160 -13.08 -10.89 -10.48
CA ASN A 160 -14.42 -10.89 -9.89
C ASN A 160 -14.40 -11.45 -8.46
N PHE A 161 -15.44 -11.14 -7.68
CA PHE A 161 -15.69 -11.74 -6.37
C PHE A 161 -16.83 -12.77 -6.49
N ASP A 162 -16.47 -14.05 -6.53
CA ASP A 162 -17.41 -15.16 -6.76
C ASP A 162 -17.48 -16.14 -5.58
N GLU A 163 -18.40 -17.10 -5.67
CA GLU A 163 -18.58 -18.13 -4.63
C GLU A 163 -17.34 -19.00 -4.41
N LYS A 164 -16.51 -19.20 -5.45
CA LYS A 164 -15.32 -20.04 -5.36
C LYS A 164 -14.25 -19.34 -4.51
N LEU A 165 -14.03 -18.05 -4.77
CA LEU A 165 -13.18 -17.20 -3.96
C LEU A 165 -13.68 -17.10 -2.51
N VAL A 166 -14.99 -16.93 -2.30
CA VAL A 166 -15.58 -16.94 -0.94
C VAL A 166 -15.26 -18.25 -0.19
N LYS A 167 -15.43 -19.40 -0.83
CA LYS A 167 -15.12 -20.72 -0.23
C LYS A 167 -13.63 -20.87 0.08
N ALA A 168 -12.76 -20.39 -0.80
CA ALA A 168 -11.32 -20.40 -0.58
C ALA A 168 -10.92 -19.49 0.60
N ILE A 169 -11.45 -18.27 0.67
CA ILE A 169 -11.23 -17.34 1.80
C ILE A 169 -11.72 -17.96 3.11
N LEU A 170 -12.92 -18.56 3.15
CA LEU A 170 -13.43 -19.25 4.34
C LEU A 170 -12.50 -20.38 4.80
N SER A 171 -12.03 -21.19 3.85
CA SER A 171 -11.11 -22.29 4.13
C SER A 171 -9.78 -21.78 4.68
N TYR A 172 -9.24 -20.72 4.08
CA TYR A 172 -8.05 -20.05 4.54
C TYR A 172 -8.21 -19.48 5.95
N GLN A 173 -9.25 -18.69 6.19
CA GLN A 173 -9.56 -18.12 7.50
C GLN A 173 -9.68 -19.19 8.57
N LYS A 174 -10.40 -20.29 8.28
CA LYS A 174 -10.50 -21.44 9.17
C LYS A 174 -9.13 -22.05 9.49
N SER A 175 -8.27 -22.25 8.48
CA SER A 175 -6.93 -22.82 8.67
C SER A 175 -6.00 -21.94 9.52
N LYS A 176 -6.18 -20.62 9.45
CA LYS A 176 -5.38 -19.62 10.18
C LYS A 176 -6.00 -19.22 11.52
N GLY A 177 -7.13 -19.80 11.90
CA GLY A 177 -7.84 -19.45 13.14
C GLY A 177 -8.43 -18.03 13.13
N LEU A 178 -8.71 -17.48 11.95
CA LEU A 178 -9.34 -16.17 11.77
C LEU A 178 -10.86 -16.28 11.83
N THR A 179 -11.52 -15.13 11.99
CA THR A 179 -12.97 -15.04 11.82
C THR A 179 -13.35 -15.50 10.41
N GLN A 180 -14.24 -16.49 10.33
CA GLN A 180 -14.71 -17.07 9.05
C GLN A 180 -15.78 -16.18 8.41
N SER A 181 -15.37 -14.99 7.97
CA SER A 181 -16.24 -14.01 7.31
C SER A 181 -16.53 -14.39 5.85
N GLY A 182 -15.60 -15.08 5.18
CA GLY A 182 -15.59 -15.29 3.74
C GLY A 182 -15.31 -14.02 2.93
N PHE A 183 -14.99 -12.94 3.62
CA PHE A 183 -14.70 -11.61 3.08
C PHE A 183 -13.19 -11.36 3.13
N PRO A 184 -12.59 -10.65 2.16
CA PRO A 184 -11.20 -10.21 2.25
C PRO A 184 -11.05 -9.05 3.26
N ASP A 185 -11.33 -9.32 4.53
CA ASP A 185 -11.20 -8.35 5.61
C ASP A 185 -9.72 -8.03 5.92
N GLN A 186 -9.48 -6.94 6.67
CA GLN A 186 -8.13 -6.45 6.95
C GLN A 186 -7.23 -7.52 7.58
N GLN A 187 -7.76 -8.34 8.48
CA GLN A 187 -6.98 -9.40 9.13
C GLN A 187 -6.60 -10.49 8.11
N THR A 188 -7.54 -10.86 7.24
CA THR A 188 -7.29 -11.80 6.14
C THR A 188 -6.23 -11.26 5.18
N LEU A 189 -6.36 -10.02 4.73
CA LEU A 189 -5.42 -9.39 3.79
C LEU A 189 -4.02 -9.22 4.37
N VAL A 190 -3.89 -8.82 5.64
CA VAL A 190 -2.59 -8.76 6.32
C VAL A 190 -1.92 -10.13 6.35
N ASN A 191 -2.64 -11.17 6.77
CA ASN A 191 -2.07 -12.51 6.87
C ASN A 191 -1.74 -13.12 5.51
N LEU A 192 -2.50 -12.76 4.47
CA LEU A 192 -2.37 -13.36 3.15
C LEU A 192 -1.35 -12.62 2.27
N LEU A 193 -1.31 -11.28 2.34
CA LEU A 193 -0.55 -10.44 1.42
C LEU A 193 0.68 -9.76 2.03
N LEU A 194 0.71 -9.50 3.35
CA LEU A 194 1.87 -8.84 3.99
C LEU A 194 2.75 -9.80 4.78
N ILE A 195 2.15 -10.75 5.48
CA ILE A 195 2.91 -11.73 6.25
C ILE A 195 3.32 -12.83 5.27
N PRO A 196 4.62 -13.03 5.01
CA PRO A 196 5.06 -14.12 4.15
C PRO A 196 4.54 -15.44 4.71
N SER A 197 3.79 -16.20 3.91
CA SER A 197 3.59 -17.60 4.21
C SER A 197 4.95 -18.28 4.06
N HIS A 198 5.51 -18.78 5.16
CA HIS A 198 6.69 -19.63 5.10
C HIS A 198 6.32 -20.94 4.36
N ASN A 199 6.33 -20.90 3.03
CA ASN A 199 6.47 -22.09 2.21
C ASN A 199 7.94 -22.23 1.88
N THR A 200 8.59 -23.09 2.64
CA THR A 200 9.88 -23.68 2.32
C THR A 200 9.74 -24.46 1.02
N SER A 201 10.03 -23.81 -0.10
CA SER A 201 10.44 -24.48 -1.35
C SER A 201 11.69 -23.82 -1.87
N ALA A 202 12.73 -23.85 -1.03
CA ALA A 202 14.10 -23.94 -1.49
C ALA A 202 14.43 -25.43 -1.62
N GLN A 203 14.25 -25.98 -2.81
CA GLN A 203 15.11 -26.98 -3.48
C GLN A 203 14.54 -27.30 -4.86
#